data_AF-A0A7Y8LYY5-F1
#
_entry.id   AF-A0A7Y8LYY5-F1
#
_cell.length_a   1.000
_cell.length_b   1.000
_cell.length_c   1.000
_cell.angle_alpha   90.00
_cell.angle_beta   90.00
_cell.angle_gamma   90.00
#
_symmetry.space_group_name_H-M   'P 1'
#
loop_
_entity.id
_entity.type
_entity.pdbx_description
1 polymer ?
#
loop_
_entity_poly.entity_id
_entity_poly.type
_entity_poly.pdbx_seq_one_letter_code
_entity_poly.pdbx_strand_id
1 'polypeptide(L)'
;MTERSTPACSNSIAAECLLCRDRHRRHTFATTLLRAGVSLPAVKELLGHRVIEMTLRYVQVSQVDLQREYHQAMQKIKDSHILPSPPTGPSSTGLAGLREALQELLHRMEMFRYRLDGRQQKTLRCLADRPRKIREELKNLDSPPE
;
A
#
# COMPACT_ATOMS: atom_id res chain seq x y z
N MET A 1 -4.01 -5.74 54.95
CA MET A 1 -4.16 -4.39 54.37
C MET A 1 -2.90 -3.61 54.68
N THR A 2 -1.98 -3.51 53.72
CA THR A 2 -0.80 -2.63 53.82
C THR A 2 -0.67 -1.94 52.47
N GLU A 3 -1.19 -0.71 52.42
CA GLU A 3 -1.12 0.19 51.29
C GLU A 3 0.34 0.58 51.03
N ARG A 4 0.97 -0.02 50.02
CA ARG A 4 2.21 0.50 49.44
C ARG A 4 1.86 1.60 48.46
N SER A 5 1.46 2.75 48.99
CA SER A 5 1.39 3.99 48.24
C SER A 5 2.81 4.48 47.96
N THR A 6 3.35 4.18 46.78
CA THR A 6 4.56 4.83 46.25
C THR A 6 4.22 6.27 45.82
N PRO A 7 4.77 7.32 46.46
CA PRO A 7 4.53 8.69 46.05
C PRO A 7 5.54 9.04 44.95
N ALA A 8 5.23 8.74 43.69
CA ALA A 8 6.21 8.96 42.62
C ALA A 8 6.06 10.31 41.90
N CYS A 9 4.95 11.05 42.04
CA CYS A 9 4.79 12.43 41.56
C CYS A 9 3.36 12.92 41.88
N SER A 10 3.13 13.42 43.08
CA SER A 10 1.92 14.20 43.37
C SER A 10 2.36 15.61 43.73
N ASN A 11 2.15 16.52 42.76
CA ASN A 11 2.16 17.98 42.85
C ASN A 11 3.35 18.63 43.56
N SER A 12 4.33 19.10 42.79
CA SER A 12 4.95 20.42 42.95
C SER A 12 5.89 20.72 41.77
N ILE A 13 5.51 21.71 40.97
CA ILE A 13 6.35 22.56 40.09
C ILE A 13 7.20 21.81 39.05
N ALA A 14 6.81 21.95 37.78
CA ALA A 14 7.37 21.31 36.58
C ALA A 14 8.81 21.75 36.19
N ALA A 15 9.65 22.17 37.13
CA ALA A 15 11.05 22.45 36.89
C ALA A 15 11.92 21.26 37.32
N GLU A 16 12.06 20.30 36.40
CA GLU A 16 13.14 19.30 36.33
C GLU A 16 13.26 18.25 37.45
N CYS A 17 12.26 17.38 37.59
CA CYS A 17 12.49 16.08 38.23
C CYS A 17 13.45 15.23 37.36
N LEU A 18 14.73 15.16 37.75
CA LEU A 18 15.77 14.36 37.09
C LEU A 18 15.38 12.89 36.96
N LEU A 19 14.71 12.32 37.98
CA LEU A 19 14.21 10.94 37.95
C LEU A 19 13.19 10.70 36.83
N CYS A 20 12.26 11.64 36.61
CA CYS A 20 11.32 11.56 35.50
C CYS A 20 12.02 11.74 34.15
N ARG A 21 13.03 12.62 34.07
CA ARG A 21 13.83 12.84 32.86
C ARG A 21 14.64 11.60 32.48
N ASP A 22 15.29 10.96 33.45
CA ASP A 22 16.05 9.74 33.23
C ASP A 22 15.16 8.56 32.86
N ARG A 23 13.98 8.45 33.51
CA ARG A 23 12.97 7.46 33.13
C ARG A 23 12.49 7.67 31.70
N HIS A 24 12.25 8.91 31.30
CA HIS A 24 11.84 9.25 29.94
C HIS A 24 12.94 8.93 28.92
N ARG A 25 14.20 9.25 29.23
CA ARG A 25 15.36 8.92 28.38
C ARG A 25 15.53 7.41 28.19
N ARG A 26 15.44 6.62 29.26
CA ARG A 26 15.51 5.15 29.17
C ARG A 26 14.36 4.57 28.34
N HIS A 27 13.17 5.13 28.49
CA HIS A 27 11.99 4.72 27.72
C HIS A 27 12.14 5.03 26.23
N THR A 28 12.49 6.27 25.88
CA THR A 28 12.72 6.68 24.49
C THR A 28 13.85 5.88 23.85
N PHE A 29 14.96 5.68 24.56
CA PHE A 29 16.08 4.87 24.06
C PHE A 29 15.67 3.42 23.77
N ALA A 30 15.02 2.75 24.73
CA ALA A 30 14.56 1.36 24.56
C ALA A 30 13.55 1.22 23.43
N THR A 31 12.55 2.10 23.38
CA THR A 31 11.52 2.06 22.33
C THR A 31 12.08 2.37 20.94
N THR A 32 13.05 3.26 20.81
CA THR A 32 13.71 3.55 19.54
C THR A 32 14.52 2.35 19.04
N LEU A 33 15.26 1.65 19.92
CA LEU A 33 16.01 0.45 19.53
C LEU A 33 15.10 -0.70 19.12
N LEU A 34 13.99 -0.91 19.84
CA LEU A 34 13.00 -1.92 19.48
C LEU A 34 12.33 -1.61 18.14
N ARG A 35 12.01 -0.35 17.86
CA ARG A 35 11.51 0.08 16.54
C ARG A 35 12.52 -0.10 15.42
N ALA A 36 13.81 0.05 15.72
CA ALA A 36 14.89 -0.23 14.77
C ALA A 36 15.15 -1.74 14.54
N GLY A 37 14.39 -2.63 15.19
CA GLY A 37 14.50 -4.08 15.01
C GLY A 37 15.58 -4.75 15.86
N VAL A 38 16.14 -4.07 16.85
CA VAL A 38 17.10 -4.68 17.77
C VAL A 38 16.38 -5.71 18.65
N SER A 39 17.01 -6.88 18.85
CA SER A 39 16.42 -7.96 19.61
C SER A 39 16.18 -7.57 21.07
N LEU A 40 15.05 -8.02 21.63
CA LEU A 40 14.70 -7.79 23.04
C LEU A 40 15.81 -8.16 24.04
N PRO A 41 16.50 -9.32 23.94
CA PRO A 41 17.60 -9.64 24.84
C PRO A 41 18.79 -8.67 24.68
N ALA A 42 19.08 -8.17 23.49
CA ALA A 42 20.13 -7.17 23.30
C ALA A 42 19.77 -5.84 24.00
N VAL A 43 18.51 -5.39 23.88
CA VAL A 43 18.04 -4.18 24.58
C VAL A 43 18.08 -4.37 26.11
N LYS A 44 17.79 -5.57 26.62
CA LYS A 44 17.92 -5.90 28.04
C LYS A 44 19.36 -5.70 28.55
N GLU A 45 20.35 -6.23 27.84
CA GLU A 45 21.75 -6.09 28.21
C GLU A 45 22.23 -4.63 28.11
N LEU A 46 21.81 -3.90 27.07
CA LEU A 46 22.14 -2.47 26.90
C LEU A 46 21.57 -1.57 28.00
N LEU A 47 20.43 -1.93 28.58
CA LEU A 47 19.81 -1.22 29.70
C LEU A 47 20.32 -1.71 31.07
N GLY A 48 21.14 -2.76 31.11
CA GLY A 48 21.59 -3.39 32.35
C GLY A 48 20.46 -4.04 33.16
N HIS A 49 19.39 -4.46 32.49
CA HIS A 49 18.24 -5.07 33.14
C HIS A 49 18.55 -6.52 33.55
N ARG A 50 18.33 -6.85 34.81
CA ARG A 50 18.54 -8.23 35.31
C ARG A 50 17.45 -9.19 34.84
N VAL A 51 16.22 -8.69 34.75
CA VAL A 51 15.01 -9.46 34.38
C VAL A 51 14.41 -8.89 33.10
N ILE A 52 14.01 -9.77 32.19
CA ILE A 52 13.46 -9.41 30.88
C ILE A 52 12.12 -8.67 30.98
N GLU A 53 11.35 -8.92 32.05
CA GLU A 53 10.08 -8.26 32.35
C GLU A 53 10.19 -6.73 32.41
N MET A 54 11.34 -6.22 32.88
CA MET A 54 11.60 -4.77 32.90
C MET A 54 11.66 -4.18 31.49
N THR A 55 12.16 -4.95 30.52
CA THR A 55 12.25 -4.55 29.10
C THR A 55 10.94 -4.78 28.36
N LEU A 56 10.14 -5.78 28.75
CA LEU A 56 8.84 -6.07 28.13
C LEU A 56 7.86 -4.89 28.22
N ARG A 57 7.99 -4.03 29.23
CA ARG A 57 7.21 -2.79 29.36
C ARG A 57 7.34 -1.85 28.16
N TYR A 58 8.47 -1.90 27.44
CA TYR A 58 8.70 -1.06 26.26
C TYR A 58 8.15 -1.66 24.96
N VAL A 59 7.83 -2.96 24.94
CA VAL A 59 7.36 -3.69 23.76
C VAL A 59 5.91 -3.36 23.43
N GLN A 60 5.07 -3.12 24.44
CA GLN A 60 3.67 -2.75 24.22
C GLN A 60 3.54 -1.46 23.40
N VAL A 61 4.49 -0.53 23.58
CA VAL A 61 4.53 0.74 22.84
C VAL A 61 4.96 0.54 21.39
N SER A 62 5.87 -0.40 21.09
CA SER A 62 6.26 -0.73 19.71
C SER A 62 5.23 -1.58 18.96
N GLN A 63 4.41 -2.36 19.67
CA GLN A 63 3.37 -3.20 19.06
C GLN A 63 2.28 -2.38 18.36
N VAL A 64 1.88 -1.23 18.91
CA VAL A 64 0.86 -0.36 18.29
C VAL A 64 1.35 0.19 16.95
N ASP A 65 2.63 0.55 16.86
CA ASP A 65 3.23 1.04 15.62
C ASP A 65 3.32 -0.07 14.56
N LEU A 66 3.76 -1.26 14.95
CA LEU A 66 3.80 -2.43 14.07
C LEU A 66 2.42 -2.82 13.56
N GLN A 67 1.40 -2.82 14.42
CA GLN A 67 0.02 -3.09 14.01
C GLN A 67 -0.48 -2.05 13.01
N ARG A 68 -0.24 -0.77 13.26
CA ARG A 68 -0.60 0.30 12.32
C ARG A 68 0.08 0.10 10.96
N GLU A 69 1.38 -0.15 10.95
CA GLU A 69 2.15 -0.37 9.71
C GLU A 69 1.66 -1.62 8.96
N TYR A 70 1.41 -2.72 9.68
CA TYR A 70 0.86 -3.96 9.11
C TYR A 70 -0.52 -3.70 8.47
N HIS A 71 -1.42 -3.01 9.17
CA HIS A 71 -2.75 -2.69 8.65
C HIS A 71 -2.66 -1.79 7.41
N GLN A 72 -1.79 -0.78 7.42
CA GLN A 72 -1.55 0.08 6.27
C GLN A 72 -0.97 -0.69 5.08
N ALA A 73 -0.01 -1.60 5.32
CA ALA A 73 0.55 -2.45 4.27
C ALA A 73 -0.52 -3.39 3.68
N MET A 74 -1.34 -4.01 4.52
CA MET A 74 -2.44 -4.87 4.08
C MET A 74 -3.52 -4.12 3.29
N GLN A 75 -3.85 -2.89 3.68
CA GLN A 75 -4.76 -2.03 2.92
C GLN A 75 -4.19 -1.72 1.54
N LYS A 76 -2.92 -1.32 1.45
CA LYS A 76 -2.26 -1.07 0.16
C LYS A 76 -2.22 -2.30 -0.74
N ILE A 77 -1.96 -3.48 -0.16
CA ILE A 77 -1.97 -4.75 -0.89
C ILE A 77 -3.39 -5.02 -1.41
N LYS A 78 -4.41 -4.85 -0.59
CA LYS A 78 -5.82 -5.00 -0.99
C LYS A 78 -6.16 -4.07 -2.15
N ASP A 79 -5.79 -2.79 -2.05
CA ASP A 79 -6.07 -1.79 -3.09
C ASP A 79 -5.31 -2.08 -4.39
N SER A 80 -4.09 -2.62 -4.28
CA SER A 80 -3.27 -3.01 -5.43
C SER A 80 -3.82 -4.24 -6.18
N HIS A 81 -4.57 -5.11 -5.48
CA HIS A 81 -5.22 -6.28 -6.07
C HIS A 81 -6.64 -6.00 -6.58
N ILE A 82 -7.18 -4.79 -6.41
CA ILE A 82 -8.40 -4.37 -7.08
C ILE A 82 -8.00 -3.89 -8.48
N LEU A 83 -7.98 -4.81 -9.44
CA LEU A 83 -8.04 -4.41 -10.84
C LEU A 83 -9.33 -3.60 -11.03
N PRO A 84 -9.27 -2.40 -11.63
CA PRO A 84 -10.48 -1.67 -11.98
C PRO A 84 -11.31 -2.60 -12.85
N SER A 85 -12.50 -3.00 -12.38
CA SER A 85 -13.45 -3.67 -13.24
C SER A 85 -13.65 -2.78 -14.47
N PRO A 86 -13.42 -3.29 -15.69
CA PRO A 86 -13.71 -2.49 -16.88
C PRO A 86 -15.20 -2.10 -16.83
N PRO A 87 -15.54 -0.86 -17.22
CA PRO A 87 -16.91 -0.43 -17.28
C PRO A 87 -17.66 -1.33 -18.26
N THR A 88 -18.81 -1.82 -17.81
CA THR A 88 -19.82 -2.61 -18.52
C THR A 88 -19.90 -2.25 -20.01
N GLY A 89 -19.24 -3.06 -20.84
CA GLY A 89 -19.37 -3.10 -22.31
C GLY A 89 -19.85 -4.49 -22.73
N PRO A 90 -20.40 -4.64 -23.94
CA PRO A 90 -21.41 -5.66 -24.28
C PRO A 90 -20.97 -7.09 -23.95
N SER A 91 -21.95 -7.85 -23.47
CA SER A 91 -21.91 -9.17 -22.85
C SER A 91 -21.44 -10.33 -23.76
N SER A 92 -20.67 -10.06 -24.82
CA SER A 92 -20.09 -11.10 -25.69
C SER A 92 -18.79 -11.60 -25.08
N THR A 93 -18.90 -12.56 -24.15
CA THR A 93 -17.75 -13.28 -23.58
C THR A 93 -17.11 -14.16 -24.66
N GLY A 94 -16.00 -13.72 -25.25
CA GLY A 94 -15.24 -14.50 -26.26
C GLY A 94 -14.50 -13.64 -27.29
N LEU A 95 -13.92 -14.26 -28.32
CA LEU A 95 -13.24 -13.58 -29.42
C LEU A 95 -14.17 -12.61 -30.17
N ALA A 96 -15.46 -12.92 -30.24
CA ALA A 96 -16.48 -12.06 -30.83
C ALA A 96 -16.63 -10.71 -30.11
N GLY A 97 -16.62 -10.69 -28.77
CA GLY A 97 -16.71 -9.45 -28.02
C GLY A 97 -15.44 -8.62 -28.06
N LEU A 98 -14.28 -9.27 -28.13
CA LEU A 98 -13.03 -8.57 -28.38
C LEU A 98 -13.04 -7.89 -29.76
N ARG A 99 -13.60 -8.55 -30.79
CA ARG A 99 -13.77 -7.99 -32.13
C ARG A 99 -14.71 -6.78 -32.11
N GLU A 100 -15.86 -6.88 -31.44
CA GLU A 100 -16.83 -5.80 -31.30
C GLU A 100 -16.24 -4.58 -30.56
N ALA A 101 -15.50 -4.80 -29.46
CA ALA A 101 -14.83 -3.74 -28.72
C ALA A 101 -13.76 -3.03 -29.58
N LEU A 102 -12.99 -3.79 -30.38
CA LEU A 102 -12.02 -3.21 -31.32
C LEU A 102 -12.72 -2.45 -32.46
N GLN A 103 -13.87 -2.91 -32.94
CA GLN A 103 -14.67 -2.17 -33.93
C GLN A 103 -15.18 -0.84 -33.37
N GLU A 104 -15.69 -0.82 -32.14
CA GLU A 104 -16.13 0.42 -31.48
C GLU A 104 -14.98 1.41 -31.28
N LEU A 105 -13.82 0.93 -30.83
CA LEU A 105 -12.62 1.76 -30.69
C LEU A 105 -12.19 2.37 -32.03
N LEU A 106 -12.10 1.55 -33.08
CA LEU A 106 -11.73 1.99 -34.43
C LEU A 106 -12.74 2.99 -34.99
N HIS A 107 -14.04 2.74 -34.79
CA HIS A 107 -15.10 3.65 -35.22
C HIS A 107 -14.99 5.00 -34.50
N ARG A 108 -14.81 4.99 -33.18
CA ARG A 108 -14.62 6.21 -32.40
C ARG A 108 -13.38 6.99 -32.84
N MET A 109 -12.26 6.31 -33.07
CA MET A 109 -11.05 6.91 -33.63
C MET A 109 -11.30 7.55 -35.00
N GLU A 110 -12.07 6.90 -35.86
CA GLU A 110 -12.45 7.42 -37.18
C GLU A 110 -13.36 8.64 -37.09
N MET A 111 -14.32 8.66 -36.17
CA MET A 111 -15.20 9.82 -35.91
C MET A 111 -14.41 11.03 -35.38
N PHE A 112 -13.39 10.80 -34.55
CA PHE A 112 -12.54 11.89 -34.04
C PHE A 112 -11.59 12.47 -35.09
N ARG A 113 -11.28 11.74 -36.17
CA ARG A 113 -10.34 12.18 -37.22
C ARG A 113 -10.75 13.50 -37.88
N TYR A 114 -12.05 13.75 -38.05
CA TYR A 114 -12.57 14.97 -38.68
C TYR A 114 -12.38 16.23 -37.85
N ARG A 115 -12.10 16.10 -36.54
CA ARG A 115 -11.91 17.23 -35.62
C ARG A 115 -10.45 17.61 -35.39
N LEU A 116 -9.51 16.93 -36.04
CA LEU A 116 -8.06 17.02 -35.77
C LEU A 116 -7.28 17.58 -36.96
N ASP A 117 -6.15 18.21 -36.67
CA ASP A 117 -5.23 18.76 -37.68
C ASP A 117 -4.43 17.65 -38.41
N GLY A 118 -3.91 17.93 -39.61
CA GLY A 118 -3.26 16.93 -40.46
C GLY A 118 -2.11 16.12 -39.81
N ARG A 119 -1.36 16.70 -38.87
CA ARG A 119 -0.33 15.97 -38.10
C ARG A 119 -0.96 15.01 -37.08
N GLN A 120 -1.98 15.46 -36.37
CA GLN A 120 -2.72 14.64 -35.39
C GLN A 120 -3.49 13.52 -36.10
N GLN A 121 -4.04 13.77 -37.29
CA GLN A 121 -4.69 12.75 -38.12
C GLN A 121 -3.71 11.64 -38.52
N LYS A 122 -2.48 11.97 -38.93
CA LYS A 122 -1.44 10.97 -39.24
C LYS A 122 -1.10 10.11 -38.02
N THR A 123 -0.89 10.74 -36.86
CA THR A 123 -0.60 10.01 -35.61
C THR A 123 -1.75 9.08 -35.24
N LEU A 124 -3.00 9.56 -35.32
CA LEU A 124 -4.18 8.77 -34.99
C LEU A 124 -4.37 7.60 -35.96
N ARG A 125 -4.04 7.78 -37.25
CA ARG A 125 -4.01 6.70 -38.24
C ARG A 125 -2.98 5.63 -37.88
N CYS A 126 -1.74 6.01 -37.58
CA CYS A 126 -0.69 5.07 -37.17
C CYS A 126 -1.09 4.29 -35.91
N LEU A 127 -1.77 4.95 -34.96
CA LEU A 127 -2.29 4.30 -33.75
C LEU A 127 -3.43 3.34 -34.05
N ALA A 128 -4.27 3.62 -35.06
CA ALA A 128 -5.38 2.76 -35.46
C ALA A 128 -4.93 1.51 -36.26
N ASP A 129 -3.75 1.52 -36.86
CA ASP A 129 -3.25 0.39 -37.67
C ASP A 129 -3.01 -0.86 -36.81
N ARG A 130 -2.55 -0.71 -35.56
CA ARG A 130 -2.30 -1.85 -34.67
C ARG A 130 -3.59 -2.54 -34.20
N PRO A 131 -4.62 -1.83 -33.70
CA PRO A 131 -5.94 -2.40 -33.44
C PRO A 131 -6.58 -3.03 -34.68
N ARG A 132 -6.42 -2.40 -35.86
CA ARG A 132 -6.91 -2.95 -37.13
C ARG A 132 -6.23 -4.28 -37.46
N LYS A 133 -4.90 -4.37 -37.32
CA LYS A 133 -4.15 -5.62 -37.51
C LYS A 133 -4.62 -6.71 -36.55
N ILE A 134 -4.73 -6.40 -35.26
CA ILE A 134 -5.18 -7.35 -34.23
C ILE A 134 -6.59 -7.90 -34.56
N ARG A 135 -7.49 -7.04 -35.05
CA ARG A 135 -8.84 -7.47 -35.45
C ARG A 135 -8.83 -8.46 -36.62
N GLU A 136 -7.97 -8.26 -37.62
CA GLU A 136 -7.86 -9.21 -38.75
C GLU A 136 -7.27 -10.56 -38.29
N GLU A 137 -6.27 -10.54 -37.39
CA GLU A 137 -5.74 -11.78 -36.78
C GLU A 137 -6.84 -12.52 -35.99
N LEU A 138 -7.67 -11.80 -35.23
CA LEU A 138 -8.80 -12.39 -34.50
C LEU A 138 -9.86 -12.99 -35.44
N LYS A 139 -10.10 -12.39 -36.61
CA LYS A 139 -10.99 -12.93 -37.63
C LYS A 139 -10.46 -14.25 -38.20
N ASN A 140 -9.15 -14.36 -38.40
CA ASN A 140 -8.50 -15.59 -38.87
C ASN A 140 -8.61 -16.72 -37.85
N LEU A 141 -8.57 -16.40 -36.55
CA LEU A 141 -8.72 -17.37 -35.46
C LEU A 141 -10.17 -17.82 -35.21
N ASP A 142 -11.15 -16.99 -35.57
CA ASP A 142 -12.58 -17.28 -35.44
C ASP A 142 -13.15 -18.13 -36.61
N SER A 143 -12.36 -18.31 -37.68
CA SER A 143 -12.73 -19.13 -38.83
C SER A 143 -12.27 -20.59 -38.58
N PRO A 144 -13.18 -21.56 -38.41
CA PRO A 144 -12.78 -22.96 -38.17
C PRO A 144 -12.03 -23.52 -39.39
N PRO A 145 -10.99 -24.35 -39.20
CA PRO A 145 -10.40 -25.11 -40.29
C PRO A 145 -11.45 -26.12 -40.80
N GLU A 146 -11.73 -26.09 -42.12
CA GLU A 146 -12.45 -27.16 -42.83
C GLU A 146 -11.70 -28.49 -42.78
#